data_AF-A0A0M8VRP3-F1
#
_entry.id   AF-A0A0M8VRP3-F1
#
_cell.length_a   1.000
_cell.length_b   1.000
_cell.length_c   1.000
_cell.angle_alpha   90.00
_cell.angle_beta   90.00
_cell.angle_gamma   90.00
#
_symmetry.space_group_name_H-M   'P 1'
#
loop_
_entity.id
_entity.type
_entity.pdbx_description
1 polymer ?
#
loop_
_entity_poly.entity_id
_entity_poly.type
_entity_poly.pdbx_seq_one_letter_code
_entity_poly.pdbx_strand_id
1 'polypeptide(L)'
;MSSRTPSPPPTRSERLGRSPVVRLGGQWWLVTGSGSILATDPTFTGDLDRFADAMTAADQAVAGLRSQQDDPPAPRPGRRR
;
A
#
# COMPACT_ATOMS: atom_id res chain seq x y z
N MET A 1 48.55 -26.35 11.75
CA MET A 1 47.16 -26.52 12.23
C MET A 1 46.35 -25.36 11.68
N SER A 2 45.52 -25.59 10.66
CA SER A 2 44.71 -24.52 10.07
C SER A 2 43.49 -24.27 10.95
N SER A 3 43.46 -23.13 11.62
CA SER A 3 42.31 -22.67 12.41
C SER A 3 41.14 -22.37 11.47
N ARG A 4 40.12 -23.23 11.54
CA ARG A 4 38.84 -23.07 10.84
C ARG A 4 38.11 -21.90 11.50
N THR A 5 38.07 -20.74 10.85
CA THR A 5 37.29 -19.59 11.29
C THR A 5 35.82 -20.01 11.39
N PRO A 6 35.14 -19.84 12.54
CA PRO A 6 33.71 -20.09 12.61
C PRO A 6 33.00 -19.11 11.68
N SER A 7 32.25 -19.65 10.72
CA SER A 7 31.39 -18.86 9.84
C SER A 7 30.34 -18.15 10.71
N PRO A 8 30.08 -16.84 10.51
CA PRO A 8 29.02 -16.15 11.23
C PRO A 8 27.70 -16.88 11.02
N PRO A 9 26.84 -16.99 12.05
CA PRO A 9 25.57 -17.68 11.91
C PRO A 9 24.74 -17.05 10.78
N PRO A 10 24.00 -17.83 9.99
CA PRO A 10 23.15 -17.28 8.95
C PRO A 10 22.19 -16.28 9.61
N THR A 11 22.11 -15.07 9.08
CA THR A 11 21.12 -14.07 9.50
C THR A 11 19.74 -14.70 9.37
N ARG A 12 19.14 -15.06 10.51
CA ARG A 12 17.84 -15.72 10.55
C ARG A 12 16.79 -14.74 10.04
N SER A 13 16.36 -14.90 8.79
CA SER A 13 15.27 -14.10 8.22
C SER A 13 14.01 -14.32 9.03
N GLU A 14 13.50 -13.27 9.66
CA GLU A 14 12.26 -13.32 10.44
C GLU A 14 11.11 -12.85 9.57
N ARG A 15 10.13 -13.71 9.28
CA ARG A 15 8.98 -13.36 8.45
C ARG A 15 7.84 -12.86 9.33
N LEU A 16 7.23 -11.74 8.96
CA LEU A 16 6.10 -11.18 9.69
C LEU A 16 4.82 -11.97 9.34
N GLY A 17 4.60 -13.11 10.01
CA GLY A 17 3.45 -13.98 9.78
C GLY A 17 3.34 -14.44 8.32
N ARG A 18 2.17 -14.28 7.71
CA ARG A 18 1.92 -14.55 6.27
C ARG A 18 2.17 -13.33 5.37
N SER A 19 2.63 -12.22 5.93
CA SER A 19 2.93 -11.01 5.17
C SER A 19 4.12 -11.25 4.21
N PRO A 20 4.17 -10.57 3.06
CA PRO A 20 5.36 -10.54 2.20
C PRO A 20 6.55 -9.78 2.82
N VAL A 21 6.63 -9.64 4.14
CA VAL A 21 7.64 -8.82 4.82
C VAL A 21 8.59 -9.71 5.63
N VAL A 22 9.90 -9.50 5.46
CA VAL A 22 10.97 -10.22 6.16
C VAL A 22 11.97 -9.27 6.81
N ARG A 23 12.55 -9.67 7.94
CA ARG A 23 13.63 -8.94 8.61
C ARG A 23 14.97 -9.55 8.24
N LEU A 24 15.83 -8.77 7.59
CA LEU A 24 17.17 -9.16 7.17
C LEU A 24 18.16 -8.06 7.57
N GLY A 25 19.23 -8.42 8.29
CA GLY A 25 20.23 -7.47 8.77
C GLY A 25 19.69 -6.42 9.75
N GLY A 26 18.59 -6.72 10.45
CA GLY A 26 17.93 -5.79 11.37
C GLY A 26 16.93 -4.84 10.71
N GLN A 27 16.91 -4.78 9.38
CA GLN A 27 15.99 -3.98 8.57
C GLN A 27 14.82 -4.81 8.05
N TRP A 28 13.69 -4.17 7.80
CA TRP A 28 12.52 -4.79 7.20
C TRP A 28 12.53 -4.64 5.69
N TRP A 29 12.23 -5.73 5.00
CA TRP A 29 12.23 -5.84 3.55
C TRP A 29 10.89 -6.40 3.08
N LEU A 30 10.36 -5.84 2.01
CA LEU A 30 9.17 -6.31 1.33
C LEU A 30 9.60 -7.21 0.16
N VAL A 31 9.18 -8.46 0.19
CA VAL A 31 9.49 -9.49 -0.80
C VAL A 31 8.37 -9.52 -1.84
N THR A 32 8.71 -9.19 -3.07
CA THR A 32 7.81 -9.25 -4.23
C THR A 32 8.26 -10.36 -5.18
N GLY A 33 7.44 -10.68 -6.18
CA GLY A 33 7.85 -11.61 -7.24
C GLY A 33 9.06 -11.13 -8.05
N SER A 34 9.38 -9.84 -8.00
CA SER A 34 10.45 -9.20 -8.75
C SER A 34 11.73 -8.97 -7.93
N GLY A 35 11.69 -9.15 -6.61
CA GLY A 35 12.85 -8.94 -5.75
C GLY A 35 12.49 -8.54 -4.31
N SER A 36 13.45 -7.95 -3.60
CA SER A 36 13.25 -7.43 -2.24
C SER A 36 13.47 -5.92 -2.22
N ILE A 37 12.52 -5.19 -1.65
CA ILE A 37 12.53 -3.73 -1.52
C ILE A 37 12.68 -3.38 -0.04
N LEU A 38 13.54 -2.42 0.30
CA LEU A 38 13.67 -1.96 1.68
C LEU A 38 12.37 -1.25 2.10
N ALA A 39 11.77 -1.66 3.21
CA ALA A 39 10.48 -1.11 3.66
C ALA A 39 10.56 0.38 4.04
N THR A 40 11.75 0.88 4.33
CA THR A 40 12.03 2.29 4.63
C THR A 40 12.66 3.03 3.45
N ASP A 41 12.61 2.47 2.24
CA ASP A 41 13.07 3.19 1.04
C ASP A 41 12.17 4.41 0.80
N PRO A 42 12.73 5.64 0.77
CA PRO A 42 11.93 6.85 0.69
C PRO A 42 11.23 7.03 -0.65
N THR A 43 11.78 6.50 -1.74
CA THR A 43 11.14 6.54 -3.07
C THR A 43 9.91 5.64 -3.07
N PHE A 44 10.07 4.40 -2.63
CA PHE A 44 8.98 3.44 -2.50
C PHE A 44 7.88 3.92 -1.55
N THR A 45 8.27 4.48 -0.41
CA THR A 45 7.30 5.02 0.57
C THR A 45 6.54 6.21 -0.03
N GLY A 46 7.22 7.12 -0.72
CA GLY A 46 6.58 8.23 -1.40
C GLY A 46 5.63 7.81 -2.53
N ASP A 47 5.96 6.73 -3.26
CA ASP A 47 5.07 6.15 -4.28
C ASP A 47 3.82 5.52 -3.65
N LEU A 48 3.96 4.85 -2.50
CA LEU A 48 2.85 4.25 -1.77
C LEU A 48 1.91 5.32 -1.19
N ASP A 49 2.47 6.40 -0.64
CA ASP A 49 1.69 7.54 -0.13
C ASP A 49 0.91 8.21 -1.26
N ARG A 50 1.54 8.47 -2.41
CA ARG A 50 0.86 9.02 -3.58
C ARG A 50 -0.26 8.10 -4.10
N PHE A 51 -0.04 6.79 -4.05
CA PHE A 51 -1.06 5.82 -4.41
C PHE A 51 -2.25 5.89 -3.44
N ALA A 52 -2.01 6.01 -2.14
CA ALA A 52 -3.07 6.16 -1.13
C ALA A 52 -3.87 7.47 -1.33
N ASP A 53 -3.20 8.57 -1.66
CA ASP A 53 -3.84 9.83 -1.99
C ASP A 53 -4.75 9.70 -3.22
N ALA A 54 -4.27 9.03 -4.27
CA ALA A 54 -5.04 8.80 -5.49
C ALA A 54 -6.29 7.92 -5.23
N MET A 55 -6.15 6.88 -4.42
CA MET A 55 -7.29 6.03 -3.99
C MET A 55 -8.33 6.85 -3.21
N THR A 56 -7.87 7.68 -2.27
CA THR A 56 -8.75 8.55 -1.49
C THR A 56 -9.49 9.54 -2.40
N ALA A 57 -8.80 10.15 -3.36
CA ALA A 57 -9.41 11.06 -4.33
C ALA A 57 -10.46 10.36 -5.20
N ALA A 58 -10.19 9.11 -5.62
CA ALA A 58 -11.15 8.32 -6.39
C ALA A 58 -12.41 7.99 -5.57
N ASP A 59 -12.24 7.57 -4.31
CA ASP A 59 -13.37 7.28 -3.41
C ASP A 59 -14.24 8.51 -3.18
N GLN A 60 -13.63 9.68 -3.00
CA GLN A 60 -14.36 10.95 -2.87
C GLN A 60 -15.12 11.32 -4.15
N ALA A 61 -14.52 11.13 -5.33
CA ALA A 61 -15.20 11.38 -6.60
C ALA A 61 -16.41 10.46 -6.80
N VAL A 62 -16.29 9.18 -6.43
CA VAL A 62 -17.41 8.22 -6.46
C VAL A 62 -18.50 8.61 -5.46
N ALA A 63 -18.13 9.04 -4.25
CA ALA A 63 -19.08 9.52 -3.26
C ALA A 63 -19.84 10.77 -3.76
N GLY A 64 -19.13 11.72 -4.39
CA GLY A 64 -19.74 12.90 -4.99
C GLY A 64 -20.76 12.56 -6.09
N LEU A 65 -20.44 11.60 -6.95
CA LEU A 65 -21.35 11.14 -8.00
C LEU A 65 -22.64 10.53 -7.41
N ARG A 66 -22.53 9.71 -6.37
CA ARG A 66 -23.69 9.09 -5.71
C ARG A 66 -24.60 10.16 -5.09
N SER A 67 -24.02 11.13 -4.37
CA SER A 67 -24.78 12.24 -3.79
C SER A 67 -25.55 13.05 -4.84
N GLN A 68 -25.00 13.24 -6.04
CA GLN A 68 -25.70 13.93 -7.13
C GLN A 68 -26.86 13.10 -7.72
N GLN A 69 -26.75 11.78 -7.71
CA GLN A 69 -27.79 10.86 -8.19
C GLN A 69 -28.95 10.72 -7.19
N ASP A 70 -28.65 10.81 -5.90
CA ASP A 70 -29.65 10.75 -4.82
C ASP A 70 -30.44 12.05 -4.66
N ASP A 71 -30.03 13.14 -5.32
CA ASP A 71 -30.76 14.41 -5.30
C ASP A 71 -32.00 14.29 -6.22
N PRO A 72 -33.24 14.33 -5.68
CA PRO A 72 -34.44 14.10 -6.47
C PRO A 72 -34.61 15.20 -7.52
N PRO A 73 -35.04 14.87 -8.75
CA PRO A 73 -35.24 15.86 -9.79
C PRO A 73 -36.24 16.92 -9.30
N ALA A 74 -35.85 18.19 -9.36
CA ALA A 74 -36.67 19.31 -8.93
C ALA A 74 -38.10 19.18 -9.47
N PRO A 75 -39.14 19.40 -8.63
CA PRO A 75 -40.53 19.24 -9.04
C PRO A 75 -40.81 20.17 -10.22
N ARG A 76 -41.06 19.58 -11.41
CA ARG A 76 -41.35 20.33 -12.63
C ARG A 76 -42.61 21.18 -12.37
N PRO A 77 -42.56 22.51 -12.56
CA PRO A 77 -43.73 23.34 -12.37
C PRO A 77 -44.83 22.88 -13.33
N GLY A 78 -46.00 22.61 -12.75
CA GLY A 78 -47.09 21.89 -13.39
C GLY A 78 -47.48 22.45 -14.75
N ARG A 79 -47.69 21.53 -15.70
CA ARG A 79 -48.44 21.79 -16.92
C ARG A 79 -49.90 22.05 -16.55
N ARG A 80 -50.22 23.31 -16.24
CA ARG A 80 -51.61 23.77 -16.11
C ARG A 80 -52.23 23.77 -17.51
N ARG A 81 -53.35 23.05 -17.62
CA ARG A 81 -54.19 22.91 -18.81
C ARG A 81 -55.26 23.99 -18.80
#